data_AF-A0A2T6CQI6-F1
#
_entry.id   AF-A0A2T6CQI6-F1
#
_cell.length_a   1.000
_cell.length_b   1.000
_cell.length_c   1.000
_cell.angle_alpha   90.00
_cell.angle_beta   90.00
_cell.angle_gamma   90.00
#
_symmetry.space_group_name_H-M   'P 1'
#
loop_
_entity.id
_entity.type
_entity.pdbx_description
1 polymer ?
#
loop_
_entity_poly.entity_id
_entity_poly.type
_entity_poly.pdbx_seq_one_letter_code
_entity_poly.pdbx_strand_id
1 'polypeptide(L)' 'MFDLTIGAVVYCVLTAVVFLGLWLWYDRRDHRRFELERRKTTFHCIRCDALYSAPTGTELCRCPHCGHENGRLRF' A
#
# COMPACT_ATOMS: atom_id res chain seq x y z
N MET A 1 -12.83 31.59 -37.31
CA MET A 1 -11.43 31.47 -36.85
C MET A 1 -11.50 31.12 -35.38
N PHE A 2 -11.01 29.94 -34.97
CA PHE A 2 -10.99 29.61 -33.54
C PHE A 2 -10.07 30.61 -32.85
N ASP A 3 -10.57 31.22 -31.77
CA ASP A 3 -9.77 32.13 -30.96
C ASP A 3 -8.63 31.32 -30.34
N LEU A 4 -7.39 31.74 -30.60
CA LEU A 4 -6.19 31.09 -30.11
C LEU A 4 -6.23 30.92 -28.57
N THR A 5 -6.83 31.89 -27.88
CA THR A 5 -7.01 31.89 -26.43
C THR A 5 -7.95 30.76 -26.01
N ILE A 6 -9.09 30.60 -26.69
CA ILE A 6 -10.05 29.52 -26.39
C ILE A 6 -9.39 28.16 -26.64
N GLY A 7 -8.66 28.02 -27.76
CA GLY A 7 -7.91 26.80 -28.06
C GLY A 7 -6.87 26.46 -27.00
N ALA A 8 -6.09 27.46 -26.55
CA ALA A 8 -5.08 27.29 -25.52
C ALA A 8 -5.70 26.89 -24.17
N VAL A 9 -6.80 27.52 -23.77
CA VAL A 9 -7.51 27.19 -22.52
C VAL A 9 -8.03 25.76 -22.56
N VAL A 10 -8.68 25.34 -23.66
CA VAL A 10 -9.18 23.98 -23.81
C VAL A 10 -8.04 22.95 -23.74
N TYR A 11 -6.92 23.23 -24.42
CA TYR A 11 -5.74 22.36 -24.38
C TYR A 11 -5.16 22.21 -22.96
N CYS A 12 -5.01 23.31 -22.24
CA CYS A 12 -4.51 23.30 -20.86
C CYS A 12 -5.45 22.52 -19.93
N VAL A 13 -6.76 22.71 -20.05
CA VAL A 13 -7.76 21.98 -19.25
C VAL A 13 -7.72 20.48 -19.56
N LEU A 14 -7.70 20.10 -20.84
CA LEU A 14 -7.60 18.70 -21.25
C LEU A 14 -6.32 18.04 -20.70
N THR A 15 -5.19 18.76 -20.81
CA THR A 15 -3.90 18.29 -20.29
C THR A 15 -3.99 18.08 -18.77
N ALA A 16 -4.51 19.06 -18.03
CA ALA A 16 -4.68 18.94 -16.59
C ALA A 16 -5.59 17.76 -16.20
N VAL A 17 -6.72 17.57 -16.91
CA VAL A 17 -7.64 16.45 -16.68
C VAL A 17 -6.95 15.10 -16.92
N VAL A 18 -6.15 14.99 -17.99
CA VAL A 18 -5.41 13.76 -18.30
C VAL A 18 -4.37 13.46 -17.20
N PHE A 19 -3.57 14.44 -16.81
CA PHE A 19 -2.55 14.25 -15.77
C PHE A 19 -3.17 13.94 -14.40
N LEU A 20 -4.21 14.66 -13.99
CA LEU A 20 -4.92 14.41 -12.73
C LEU A 20 -5.61 13.05 -12.75
N GLY A 21 -6.27 12.69 -13.84
CA GLY A 21 -6.92 11.40 -14.00
C GLY A 21 -5.92 10.25 -13.92
N LEU A 22 -4.78 10.38 -14.61
CA LEU A 22 -3.71 9.41 -14.60
C LEU A 22 -3.11 9.26 -13.19
N TRP A 23 -2.84 10.39 -12.53
CA TRP A 23 -2.33 10.39 -11.16
C TRP A 23 -3.29 9.69 -10.20
N LEU A 24 -4.58 10.06 -10.20
CA LEU A 24 -5.59 9.41 -9.36
C LEU A 24 -5.77 7.92 -9.67
N TRP A 25 -5.62 7.53 -10.94
CA TRP A 25 -5.69 6.12 -11.33
C TRP A 25 -4.51 5.33 -10.78
N TYR A 26 -3.29 5.84 -10.94
CA TYR A 26 -2.09 5.20 -10.41
C TYR A 26 -2.10 5.18 -8.88
N ASP A 27 -2.42 6.29 -8.23
CA ASP A 27 -2.47 6.39 -6.78
C ASP A 27 -3.43 5.34 -6.17
N ARG A 28 -4.65 5.23 -6.72
CA ARG A 28 -5.60 4.19 -6.29
C ARG A 28 -5.12 2.77 -6.57
N ARG A 29 -4.52 2.55 -7.75
CA ARG A 29 -4.00 1.22 -8.14
C ARG A 29 -2.88 0.78 -7.20
N ASP A 30 -2.02 1.71 -6.85
CA ASP A 30 -0.80 1.46 -6.09
C ASP A 30 -1.08 1.37 -4.59
N HIS A 31 -2.04 2.16 -4.08
CA HIS A 31 -2.52 2.07 -2.69
C HIS A 31 -2.91 0.63 -2.30
N ARG A 32 -3.56 -0.11 -3.21
CA ARG A 32 -3.97 -1.50 -2.94
C ARG A 32 -2.78 -2.45 -2.77
N ARG A 33 -1.64 -2.20 -3.39
CA ARG A 33 -0.43 -3.03 -3.24
C ARG A 33 0.37 -2.62 -2.01
N PHE A 34 0.55 -1.33 -1.80
CA PHE A 34 1.29 -0.81 -0.66
C PHE A 34 0.61 -1.09 0.69
N GLU A 35 -0.72 -0.99 0.77
CA GLU A 35 -1.44 -1.34 2.00
C GLU A 35 -1.30 -2.82 2.36
N LEU A 36 -1.25 -3.72 1.36
CA LEU A 36 -1.05 -5.16 1.60
C LEU A 36 0.38 -5.48 2.06
N GLU A 37 1.39 -4.77 1.55
CA GLU A 37 2.78 -4.96 1.95
C GLU A 37 3.10 -4.35 3.31
N ARG A 38 2.45 -3.23 3.66
CA ARG A 38 2.68 -2.49 4.91
C ARG A 38 1.87 -3.02 6.09
N ARG A 39 0.71 -3.65 5.83
CA ARG A 39 -0.08 -4.39 6.82
C ARG A 39 0.55 -5.75 7.07
N LYS A 40 1.75 -5.75 7.66
CA LYS A 40 2.36 -6.95 8.23
C LYS A 40 2.35 -6.82 9.74
N THR A 41 1.79 -7.80 10.43
CA THR A 41 1.93 -7.91 11.87
C THR A 41 3.27 -8.56 12.15
N THR A 42 4.15 -7.83 12.84
CA THR A 42 5.43 -8.37 13.29
C THR A 42 5.20 -9.22 14.54
N PHE A 43 5.75 -10.43 14.52
CA PHE A 43 5.78 -11.36 15.64
C PHE A 43 7.21 -11.51 16.14
N HIS A 44 7.32 -11.73 17.43
CA HIS A 44 8.57 -12.03 18.10
C HIS A 44 8.41 -13.39 18.80
N CYS A 45 9.35 -14.30 18.58
CA CYS A 45 9.29 -15.60 19.22
C CYS A 45 9.98 -15.60 20.59
N ILE A 46 9.23 -15.91 21.65
CA ILE A 46 9.74 -16.00 23.03
C ILE A 46 10.79 -17.12 23.19
N ARG A 47 10.79 -18.13 22.30
CA ARG A 47 11.65 -19.32 22.42
C ARG A 47 13.00 -19.18 21.72
N CYS A 48 13.04 -18.53 20.56
CA CYS A 48 14.26 -18.42 19.74
C CYS A 48 14.63 -16.97 19.40
N ASP A 49 13.94 -15.99 19.97
CA ASP A 49 14.16 -14.55 19.78
C ASP A 49 13.99 -14.05 18.33
N ALA A 50 13.58 -14.93 17.42
CA ALA A 50 13.41 -14.60 16.02
C ALA A 50 12.24 -13.62 15.80
N LEU A 51 12.50 -12.55 15.07
CA LEU A 51 11.49 -11.64 14.53
C LEU A 51 11.05 -12.08 13.14
N TYR A 52 9.75 -12.09 12.89
CA TYR A 52 9.17 -12.44 11.61
C TYR A 52 7.84 -11.70 11.38
N SER A 53 7.40 -11.64 10.13
CA SER A 53 6.18 -10.93 9.75
C SER A 53 5.14 -11.88 9.20
N ALA A 54 3.88 -11.74 9.63
CA ALA A 54 2.75 -12.48 9.07
C ALA A 54 1.71 -11.52 8.44
N PRO A 55 0.78 -12.05 7.62
CA PRO A 55 -0.33 -11.27 7.10
C PRO A 55 -1.14 -10.61 8.22
N THR A 56 -1.58 -9.36 8.03
CA THR A 56 -2.41 -8.66 9.01
C THR A 56 -3.70 -9.41 9.31
N GLY A 57 -4.08 -9.40 10.59
CA GLY A 57 -5.23 -10.15 11.11
C GLY A 57 -4.86 -11.53 11.63
N THR A 58 -3.61 -11.97 11.46
CA THR A 58 -3.12 -13.19 12.10
C THR A 58 -2.98 -12.94 13.61
N GLU A 59 -3.69 -13.70 14.44
CA GLU A 59 -3.59 -13.63 15.91
C GLU A 59 -2.55 -14.61 16.48
N LEU A 60 -2.37 -15.74 15.80
CA LEU A 60 -1.46 -16.82 16.17
C LEU A 60 -0.61 -17.17 14.95
N CYS A 61 0.71 -17.10 15.08
CA CYS A 61 1.62 -17.46 13.99
C CYS A 61 2.76 -18.34 14.49
N ARG A 62 3.01 -19.46 13.80
CA ARG A 62 4.13 -20.36 14.12
C ARG A 62 5.44 -19.76 13.67
N CYS A 63 6.43 -19.79 14.55
CA CYS A 63 7.78 -19.36 14.22
C CYS A 63 8.37 -20.29 13.15
N PRO A 64 8.91 -19.75 12.04
CA PRO A 64 9.52 -20.56 10.99
C PRO A 64 10.80 -21.27 11.44
N HIS A 65 11.42 -20.84 12.55
CA HIS A 65 12.68 -21.39 13.03
C HIS A 65 12.52 -22.50 14.07
N CYS A 66 11.55 -22.38 14.98
CA CYS A 66 11.40 -23.32 16.11
C CYS A 66 10.02 -24.00 16.18
N GLY A 67 9.10 -23.63 15.29
CA GLY A 67 7.73 -24.17 15.25
C GLY A 67 6.83 -23.73 16.39
N HIS A 68 7.32 -22.91 17.34
CA HIS A 68 6.52 -22.43 18.46
C HIS A 68 5.43 -21.46 18.00
N GLU A 69 4.23 -21.60 18.55
CA GLU A 69 3.07 -20.79 18.19
C GLU A 69 3.05 -19.52 19.05
N ASN A 70 3.36 -18.37 18.44
CA ASN A 70 3.41 -17.10 19.15
C ASN A 70 2.12 -16.31 18.91
N GLY A 71 1.55 -15.79 20.00
CA GLY A 71 0.46 -14.83 19.95
C GLY A 71 0.93 -13.45 19.48
N ARG A 72 0.02 -12.67 18.91
CA ARG A 72 0.28 -11.31 18.48
C ARG A 72 0.65 -10.42 19.68
N LEU A 73 1.77 -9.71 19.59
CA LEU A 73 2.13 -8.66 20.54
C LEU A 73 1.09 -7.53 20.48
N ARG A 74 0.43 -7.28 21.62
CA ARG A 74 -0.41 -6.09 21.83
C ARG A 74 0.45 -5.10 22.61
N PHE A 75 0.82 -3.99 21.97
CA PHE A 75 1.40 -2.83 22.63
C PHE A 75 0.29 -1.92 23.15
#